data_AF-A0A377TC47-F1
#
_entry.id   AF-A0A377TC47-F1
#
_cell.length_a   1.000
_cell.length_b   1.000
_cell.length_c   1.000
_cell.angle_alpha   90.00
_cell.angle_beta   90.00
_cell.angle_gamma   90.00
#
_symmetry.space_group_name_H-M   'P 1'
#
loop_
_entity.id
_entity.type
_entity.pdbx_description
1 polymer ?
#
loop_
_entity_poly.entity_id
_entity_poly.type
_entity_poly.pdbx_seq_one_letter_code
_entity_poly.pdbx_strand_id
1 'polypeptide(L)'
;MKLTGAALLVSLTFAVAMAVLTANRRFGRRIAGFFELLLASTPSFWLGIVLLFIFSFTLRWFPVAGDRNFSALVLPALSLGLAQGAVVAQVLRRGLEDALNEPFALTLRAWGLGNLTIRLRHALRHAALPAVTLTGWLIGGLLSGAVITEQVFGRPGLGKVTVDAVLGKDLPVVLAVAIFSALVYVVMSTLVDILYLLIDPRLRDQTLFTGRRSMSLSLSLQRRRSWPSTGLAVAALFLIFVLLAVLFPSLISQYDPLSADPINAQLPPSAAHWLGPTNWGATC
;
A
#
# COMPACT_ATOMS: atom_id res chain seq x y z
N MET A 1 -6.56 9.23 -6.39
CA MET A 1 -5.98 8.11 -7.17
C MET A 1 -4.73 8.46 -7.97
N LYS A 2 -4.66 9.61 -8.68
CA LYS A 2 -3.43 10.03 -9.38
C LYS A 2 -2.20 10.06 -8.45
N LEU A 3 -2.37 10.55 -7.22
CA LEU A 3 -1.34 10.58 -6.19
C LEU A 3 -0.83 9.19 -5.83
N THR A 4 -1.73 8.25 -5.53
CA THR A 4 -1.39 6.88 -5.15
C THR A 4 -0.57 6.18 -6.23
N GLY A 5 -0.95 6.33 -7.50
CA GLY A 5 -0.21 5.78 -8.63
C GLY A 5 1.18 6.40 -8.79
N ALA A 6 1.29 7.74 -8.67
CA ALA A 6 2.57 8.42 -8.72
C ALA A 6 3.49 8.01 -7.55
N ALA A 7 2.94 7.90 -6.34
CA ALA A 7 3.68 7.46 -5.16
C ALA A 7 4.13 5.99 -5.25
N LEU A 8 3.34 5.13 -5.89
CA LEU A 8 3.72 3.75 -6.20
C LEU A 8 4.93 3.72 -7.15
N LEU A 9 4.92 4.53 -8.21
CA LEU A 9 6.08 4.63 -9.10
C LEU A 9 7.32 5.15 -8.36
N VAL A 10 7.17 6.17 -7.53
CA VAL A 10 8.27 6.68 -6.69
C VAL A 10 8.78 5.60 -5.73
N SER A 11 7.90 4.85 -5.08
CA SER A 11 8.30 3.85 -4.09
C SER A 11 9.08 2.69 -4.75
N LEU A 12 8.60 2.18 -5.88
CA LEU A 12 9.27 1.13 -6.65
C LEU A 12 10.62 1.60 -7.22
N THR A 13 10.65 2.79 -7.83
CA THR A 13 11.90 3.34 -8.38
C THR A 13 12.93 3.60 -7.29
N PHE A 14 12.51 4.19 -6.16
CA PHE A 14 13.36 4.39 -5.00
C PHE A 14 13.87 3.06 -4.42
N ALA A 15 12.99 2.07 -4.26
CA ALA A 15 13.34 0.76 -3.72
C ALA A 15 14.39 0.04 -4.58
N VAL A 16 14.16 -0.02 -5.89
CA VAL A 16 15.10 -0.66 -6.83
C VAL A 16 16.41 0.10 -6.88
N ALA A 17 16.37 1.44 -6.98
CA ALA A 17 17.58 2.26 -7.03
C ALA A 17 18.43 2.06 -5.76
N MET A 18 17.84 2.22 -4.58
CA MET A 18 18.54 2.05 -3.31
C MET A 18 19.09 0.63 -3.16
N ALA A 19 18.30 -0.40 -3.45
CA ALA A 19 18.74 -1.78 -3.32
C ALA A 19 19.91 -2.11 -4.27
N VAL A 20 19.82 -1.74 -5.55
CA VAL A 20 20.86 -2.06 -6.55
C VAL A 20 22.16 -1.27 -6.31
N LEU A 21 22.05 0.01 -5.94
CA LEU A 21 23.21 0.88 -5.72
C LEU A 21 24.02 0.50 -4.48
N THR A 22 23.35 -0.08 -3.47
CA THR A 22 23.93 -0.26 -2.13
C THR A 22 24.21 -1.71 -1.77
N ALA A 23 23.57 -2.67 -2.45
CA ALA A 23 23.82 -4.10 -2.24
C ALA A 23 25.32 -4.44 -2.40
N ASN A 24 25.81 -5.21 -1.43
CA ASN A 24 27.19 -5.71 -1.37
C ASN A 24 28.28 -4.60 -1.40
N ARG A 25 27.96 -3.41 -0.88
CA ARG A 25 28.92 -2.32 -0.67
C ARG A 25 28.95 -1.93 0.81
N ARG A 26 30.07 -2.14 1.51
CA ARG A 26 30.20 -1.89 2.97
C ARG A 26 29.71 -0.50 3.40
N PHE A 27 30.14 0.55 2.69
CA PHE A 27 29.77 1.93 3.03
C PHE A 27 28.35 2.28 2.57
N GLY A 28 27.98 1.85 1.35
CA GLY A 28 26.63 1.99 0.82
C GLY A 28 25.58 1.33 1.71
N ARG A 29 25.88 0.16 2.29
CA ARG A 29 24.99 -0.57 3.20
C ARG A 29 24.65 0.21 4.46
N ARG A 30 25.63 0.91 5.05
CA ARG A 30 25.43 1.71 6.28
C ARG A 30 24.57 2.94 5.98
N ILE A 31 24.93 3.69 4.94
CA ILE A 31 24.20 4.89 4.54
C ILE A 31 22.76 4.53 4.14
N ALA A 32 22.61 3.53 3.27
CA ALA A 32 21.29 3.06 2.85
C ALA A 32 20.46 2.54 4.02
N GLY A 33 21.07 1.74 4.91
CA GLY A 33 20.37 1.27 6.11
C GLY A 33 19.90 2.42 6.99
N PHE A 34 20.73 3.45 7.19
CA PHE A 34 20.34 4.64 7.95
C PHE A 34 19.17 5.39 7.29
N PHE A 35 19.25 5.68 6.00
CA PHE A 35 18.16 6.37 5.30
C PHE A 35 16.88 5.50 5.23
N GLU A 36 16.99 4.21 4.92
CA GLU A 36 15.86 3.28 4.93
C GLU A 36 15.16 3.26 6.30
N LEU A 37 15.93 3.17 7.39
CA LEU A 37 15.41 3.21 8.76
C LEU A 37 14.76 4.56 9.09
N LEU A 38 15.44 5.67 8.78
CA LEU A 38 14.88 7.00 9.01
C LEU A 38 13.55 7.19 8.27
N LEU A 39 13.52 6.88 6.97
CA LEU A 39 12.32 7.04 6.15
C LEU A 39 11.18 6.11 6.61
N ALA A 40 11.49 4.88 7.01
CA ALA A 40 10.49 3.92 7.48
C ALA A 40 9.95 4.27 8.88
N SER A 41 10.78 4.85 9.75
CA SER A 41 10.37 5.27 11.11
C SER A 41 9.69 6.64 11.13
N THR A 42 9.82 7.42 10.06
CA THR A 42 9.23 8.76 9.97
C THR A 42 7.81 8.67 9.42
N PRO A 43 6.79 9.26 10.07
CA PRO A 43 5.46 9.34 9.50
C PRO A 43 5.48 10.05 8.14
N SER A 44 4.80 9.48 7.15
CA SER A 44 4.79 9.99 5.76
C SER A 44 4.30 11.44 5.63
N PHE A 45 3.33 11.83 6.47
CA PHE A 45 2.83 13.20 6.51
C PHE A 45 3.87 14.18 7.04
N TRP A 46 4.64 13.80 8.06
CA TRP A 46 5.69 14.62 8.64
C TRP A 46 6.82 14.81 7.64
N LEU A 47 7.19 13.71 6.96
CA LEU A 47 8.15 13.76 5.85
C LEU A 47 7.65 14.73 4.77
N GLY A 48 6.34 14.72 4.47
CA GLY A 48 5.71 15.69 3.57
C GLY A 48 5.85 17.13 4.01
N ILE A 49 5.61 17.44 5.29
CA ILE A 49 5.77 18.78 5.86
C ILE A 49 7.21 19.26 5.74
N VAL A 50 8.19 18.40 6.04
CA VAL A 50 9.62 18.74 5.89
C VAL A 50 9.99 18.98 4.43
N LEU A 51 9.52 18.13 3.51
CA LEU A 51 9.71 18.32 2.08
C LEU A 51 9.12 19.65 1.60
N LEU A 52 7.93 20.00 2.08
CA LEU A 52 7.28 21.27 1.76
C LEU A 52 8.12 22.45 2.31
N PHE A 53 8.59 22.36 3.55
CA PHE A 53 9.43 23.40 4.15
C PHE A 53 10.74 23.65 3.39
N ILE A 54 11.43 22.59 3.00
CA ILE A 54 12.69 22.69 2.28
C ILE A 54 12.42 23.15 0.84
N PHE A 55 11.63 22.39 0.08
CA PHE A 55 11.54 22.59 -1.36
C PHE A 55 10.58 23.69 -1.80
N SER A 56 9.57 23.99 -0.98
CA SER A 56 8.59 25.03 -1.29
C SER A 56 8.90 26.33 -0.56
N PHE A 57 9.09 26.33 0.77
CA PHE A 57 9.33 27.58 1.50
C PHE A 57 10.77 28.08 1.37
N THR A 58 11.77 27.20 1.46
CA THR A 58 13.19 27.60 1.42
C THR A 58 13.68 27.75 -0.02
N LEU A 59 13.56 26.70 -0.83
CA LEU A 59 14.10 26.68 -2.20
C LEU A 59 13.15 27.28 -3.25
N ARG A 60 11.84 27.35 -2.96
CA ARG A 60 10.79 27.85 -3.88
C ARG A 60 10.76 27.15 -5.24
N TRP A 61 11.21 25.88 -5.30
CA TRP A 61 11.20 25.08 -6.53
C TRP A 61 9.80 24.57 -6.89
N PHE A 62 8.96 24.36 -5.87
CA PHE A 62 7.63 23.78 -6.05
C PHE A 62 6.56 24.63 -5.36
N PRO A 63 5.33 24.68 -5.90
CA PRO A 63 4.21 25.37 -5.26
C PRO A 63 3.77 24.65 -3.98
N VAL A 64 3.34 25.43 -2.99
CA VAL A 64 2.85 24.93 -1.68
C VAL A 64 1.56 24.13 -1.84
N ALA A 65 0.65 24.60 -2.69
CA ALA A 65 -0.65 23.99 -2.93
C ALA A 65 -1.10 24.25 -4.37
N GLY A 66 -1.89 23.34 -4.94
CA GLY A 66 -2.49 23.50 -6.25
C GLY A 66 -2.75 22.17 -6.96
N ASP A 67 -3.84 22.11 -7.73
CA ASP A 67 -4.24 20.88 -8.41
C ASP A 67 -3.81 20.82 -9.89
N ARG A 68 -3.63 21.97 -10.54
CA ARG A 68 -3.54 22.05 -12.01
C ARG A 68 -2.17 21.69 -12.60
N ASN A 69 -1.10 21.78 -11.81
CA ASN A 69 0.27 21.57 -12.29
C ASN A 69 0.85 20.22 -11.83
N PHE A 70 1.52 19.50 -12.73
CA PHE A 70 2.25 18.26 -12.42
C PHE A 70 3.30 18.47 -11.32
N SER A 71 3.92 19.65 -11.25
CA SER A 71 4.88 20.03 -10.23
C SER A 71 4.31 19.94 -8.81
N ALA A 72 3.01 20.22 -8.63
CA ALA A 72 2.35 20.09 -7.33
C ALA A 72 2.11 18.63 -6.91
N LEU A 73 2.31 17.66 -7.81
CA LEU A 73 2.16 16.22 -7.52
C LEU A 73 3.46 15.61 -7.01
N VAL A 74 4.60 16.22 -7.34
CA VAL A 74 5.93 15.69 -7.06
C VAL A 74 6.18 15.59 -5.55
N LEU A 75 5.97 16.66 -4.79
CA LEU A 75 6.21 16.65 -3.34
C LEU A 75 5.31 15.66 -2.57
N PRO A 76 3.98 15.64 -2.79
CA PRO A 76 3.11 14.63 -2.18
C PRO A 76 3.47 13.20 -2.58
N ALA A 77 3.83 12.96 -3.85
CA ALA A 77 4.20 11.62 -4.32
C ALA A 77 5.54 11.18 -3.74
N LEU A 78 6.50 12.10 -3.59
CA LEU A 78 7.77 11.84 -2.91
C LEU A 78 7.55 11.54 -1.44
N SER A 79 6.72 12.31 -0.73
CA SER A 79 6.56 12.13 0.71
C SER A 79 6.02 10.74 1.05
N LEU A 80 5.01 10.34 0.30
CA LEU A 80 4.30 9.09 0.51
C LEU A 80 5.08 7.92 -0.11
N GLY A 81 5.65 8.11 -1.31
CA GLY A 81 6.41 7.09 -2.03
C GLY A 81 7.74 6.75 -1.39
N LEU A 82 8.49 7.72 -0.86
CA LEU A 82 9.77 7.47 -0.20
C LEU A 82 9.60 6.67 1.10
N ALA A 83 8.63 7.05 1.94
CA ALA A 83 8.36 6.35 3.21
C ALA A 83 8.01 4.87 2.97
N GLN A 84 7.11 4.63 2.01
CA GLN A 84 6.68 3.27 1.68
C GLN A 84 7.76 2.49 0.88
N GLY A 85 8.48 3.18 0.00
CA GLY A 85 9.58 2.63 -0.78
C GLY A 85 10.77 2.21 0.08
N ALA A 86 11.03 2.88 1.21
CA ALA A 86 12.10 2.51 2.13
C ALA A 86 11.94 1.08 2.69
N VAL A 87 10.71 0.69 3.02
CA VAL A 87 10.44 -0.66 3.53
C VAL A 87 10.67 -1.72 2.45
N VAL A 88 10.21 -1.45 1.22
CA VAL A 88 10.44 -2.35 0.08
C VAL A 88 11.92 -2.39 -0.30
N ALA A 89 12.63 -1.26 -0.23
CA ALA A 89 14.07 -1.16 -0.48
C ALA A 89 14.85 -2.08 0.44
N GLN A 90 14.53 -2.06 1.74
CA GLN A 90 15.20 -2.89 2.75
C GLN A 90 15.07 -4.38 2.44
N VAL A 91 13.89 -4.83 2.00
CA VAL A 91 13.62 -6.23 1.67
C VAL A 91 14.31 -6.61 0.36
N LEU A 92 14.20 -5.77 -0.67
CA LEU A 92 14.84 -6.00 -1.96
C LEU A 92 16.38 -6.02 -1.83
N ARG A 93 16.93 -5.17 -0.98
CA ARG A 93 18.36 -5.10 -0.70
C ARG A 93 18.87 -6.36 -0.01
N ARG A 94 18.16 -6.86 1.02
CA ARG A 94 18.50 -8.13 1.67
C ARG A 94 18.46 -9.28 0.68
N GLY A 95 17.38 -9.38 -0.11
CA GLY A 95 17.27 -10.40 -1.16
C GLY A 95 18.38 -10.31 -2.21
N LEU A 96 18.81 -9.11 -2.59
CA LEU A 96 19.96 -8.92 -3.49
C LEU A 96 21.28 -9.36 -2.85
N GLU A 97 21.49 -9.07 -1.57
CA GLU A 97 22.70 -9.47 -0.86
C GLU A 97 22.77 -10.99 -0.73
N ASP A 98 21.66 -11.64 -0.38
CA ASP A 98 21.56 -13.10 -0.31
C ASP A 98 21.82 -13.72 -1.70
N ALA A 99 21.18 -13.21 -2.75
CA ALA A 99 21.37 -13.71 -4.12
C ALA A 99 22.81 -13.51 -4.63
N LEU A 100 23.52 -12.47 -4.20
CA LEU A 100 24.91 -12.22 -4.60
C LEU A 100 25.93 -13.10 -3.86
N ASN A 101 25.52 -13.79 -2.79
CA ASN A 101 26.33 -14.74 -2.03
C ASN A 101 26.15 -16.19 -2.52
N GLU A 102 25.18 -16.46 -3.39
CA GLU A 102 24.94 -17.78 -3.96
C GLU A 102 26.04 -18.19 -4.98
N PRO A 103 26.28 -19.50 -5.19
CA PRO A 103 27.34 -19.99 -6.09
C PRO A 103 27.22 -19.49 -7.53
N PHE A 104 25.99 -19.23 -8.03
CA PHE A 104 25.80 -18.71 -9.37
C PHE A 104 26.46 -17.32 -9.57
N ALA A 105 26.54 -16.51 -8.52
CA ALA A 105 27.16 -15.19 -8.63
C ALA A 105 28.68 -15.32 -8.84
N LEU A 106 29.31 -16.33 -8.23
CA LEU A 106 30.73 -16.63 -8.43
C LEU A 106 31.00 -17.13 -9.86
N THR A 107 30.16 -18.03 -10.38
CA THR A 107 30.33 -18.55 -11.75
C THR A 107 30.15 -17.46 -12.80
N LEU A 108 29.16 -16.57 -12.65
CA LEU A 108 28.97 -15.44 -13.56
C LEU A 108 30.13 -14.43 -13.52
N ARG A 109 30.75 -14.21 -12.34
CA ARG A 109 31.96 -13.37 -12.24
C ARG A 109 33.16 -14.04 -12.91
N ALA A 110 33.31 -15.36 -12.78
CA ALA A 110 34.37 -16.12 -13.45
C ALA A 110 34.24 -16.07 -14.98
N TRP A 111 33.02 -15.95 -15.50
CA TRP A 111 32.74 -15.70 -16.92
C TRP A 111 32.95 -14.23 -17.35
N GLY A 112 33.39 -13.35 -16.46
CA GLY A 112 33.71 -11.95 -16.79
C GLY A 112 32.49 -11.02 -16.87
N LEU A 113 31.30 -11.42 -16.41
CA LEU A 113 30.14 -10.53 -16.42
C LEU A 113 30.33 -9.36 -15.44
N GLY A 114 29.97 -8.15 -15.88
CA GLY A 114 30.03 -6.96 -15.05
C GLY A 114 29.11 -7.03 -13.83
N ASN A 115 29.54 -6.43 -12.71
CA ASN A 115 28.78 -6.40 -11.45
C ASN A 115 27.36 -5.86 -11.61
N LEU A 116 27.15 -4.87 -12.48
CA LEU A 116 25.83 -4.28 -12.72
C LEU A 116 24.90 -5.25 -13.46
N THR A 117 25.44 -6.00 -14.44
CA THR A 117 24.71 -7.02 -15.20
C THR A 117 24.31 -8.20 -14.31
N ILE A 118 25.21 -8.63 -13.42
CA ILE A 118 24.89 -9.68 -12.44
C ILE A 118 23.76 -9.22 -11.51
N ARG A 119 23.84 -7.99 -11.00
CA ARG A 119 22.81 -7.40 -10.13
C ARG A 119 21.46 -7.28 -10.82
N LEU A 120 21.39 -6.54 -11.92
CA LEU A 120 20.11 -6.17 -12.57
C LEU A 120 19.45 -7.34 -13.28
N ARG A 121 20.22 -8.21 -13.95
CA ARG A 121 19.67 -9.27 -14.81
C ARG A 121 19.48 -10.60 -14.09
N HIS A 122 20.30 -10.91 -13.09
CA HIS A 122 20.30 -12.23 -12.44
C HIS A 122 19.84 -12.12 -10.99
N ALA A 123 20.55 -11.36 -10.15
CA ALA A 123 20.25 -11.27 -8.72
C ALA A 123 18.90 -10.59 -8.44
N LEU A 124 18.52 -9.57 -9.22
CA LEU A 124 17.26 -8.83 -9.01
C LEU A 124 16.04 -9.73 -9.21
N ARG A 125 16.10 -10.71 -10.13
CA ARG A 125 15.02 -11.68 -10.33
C ARG A 125 14.81 -12.55 -9.10
N HIS A 126 15.89 -12.98 -8.45
CA HIS A 126 15.82 -13.73 -7.19
C HIS A 126 15.30 -12.86 -6.03
N ALA A 127 15.78 -11.61 -5.96
CA ALA A 127 15.41 -10.68 -4.90
C ALA A 127 13.99 -10.10 -5.04
N ALA A 128 13.42 -10.10 -6.26
CA ALA A 128 12.09 -9.58 -6.53
C ALA A 128 10.98 -10.43 -5.90
N LEU A 129 11.21 -11.73 -5.66
CA LEU A 129 10.19 -12.64 -5.15
C LEU A 129 9.62 -12.16 -3.79
N PRO A 130 10.45 -11.92 -2.74
CA PRO A 130 9.95 -11.31 -1.51
C PRO A 130 9.35 -9.92 -1.72
N ALA A 131 9.96 -9.08 -2.56
CA ALA A 131 9.49 -7.70 -2.77
C ALA A 131 8.07 -7.65 -3.35
N VAL A 132 7.75 -8.55 -4.29
CA VAL A 132 6.43 -8.60 -4.91
C VAL A 132 5.35 -9.12 -3.93
N THR A 133 5.71 -9.97 -2.97
CA THR A 133 4.75 -10.36 -1.93
C THR A 133 4.37 -9.20 -1.00
N LEU A 134 5.26 -8.21 -0.86
CA LEU A 134 5.00 -7.01 -0.07
C LEU A 134 4.25 -5.92 -0.84
N THR A 135 4.08 -6.05 -2.16
CA THR A 135 3.36 -5.02 -2.92
C THR A 135 1.89 -4.90 -2.51
N GLY A 136 1.24 -5.98 -2.06
CA GLY A 136 -0.12 -5.89 -1.50
C GLY A 136 -0.17 -5.02 -0.25
N TRP A 137 0.77 -5.24 0.67
CA TRP A 137 0.93 -4.39 1.87
C TRP A 137 1.28 -2.94 1.50
N LEU A 138 2.16 -2.75 0.51
CA LEU A 138 2.53 -1.44 -0.03
C LEU A 138 1.31 -0.67 -0.53
N ILE A 139 0.47 -1.28 -1.37
CA ILE A 139 -0.73 -0.63 -1.93
C ILE A 139 -1.68 -0.18 -0.81
N GLY A 140 -1.91 -1.02 0.20
CA GLY A 140 -2.75 -0.68 1.35
C GLY A 140 -2.19 0.52 2.14
N GLY A 141 -0.88 0.51 2.38
CA GLY A 141 -0.17 1.63 3.02
C GLY A 141 -0.25 2.92 2.19
N LEU A 142 -0.13 2.83 0.87
CA LEU A 142 -0.24 3.99 -0.03
C LEU A 142 -1.66 4.58 -0.02
N LEU A 143 -2.69 3.73 -0.03
CA LEU A 143 -4.09 4.16 -0.02
C LEU A 143 -4.46 4.85 1.30
N SER A 144 -4.03 4.26 2.42
CA SER A 144 -4.24 4.84 3.76
C SER A 144 -3.48 6.16 3.94
N GLY A 145 -2.19 6.19 3.58
CA GLY A 145 -1.36 7.39 3.70
C GLY A 145 -1.80 8.52 2.76
N ALA A 146 -2.45 8.19 1.64
CA ALA A 146 -2.91 9.19 0.67
C ALA A 146 -3.96 10.11 1.28
N VAL A 147 -4.80 9.62 2.19
CA VAL A 147 -5.82 10.43 2.87
C VAL A 147 -5.20 11.60 3.62
N ILE A 148 -4.20 11.30 4.45
CA ILE A 148 -3.51 12.32 5.26
C ILE A 148 -2.68 13.23 4.36
N THR A 149 -2.04 12.67 3.33
CA THR A 149 -1.19 13.45 2.42
C THR A 149 -2.01 14.41 1.56
N GLU A 150 -3.18 13.99 1.07
CA GLU A 150 -4.12 14.86 0.34
C GLU A 150 -4.57 16.02 1.23
N GLN A 151 -4.84 15.77 2.50
CA GLN A 151 -5.23 16.80 3.46
C GLN A 151 -4.10 17.80 3.73
N VAL A 152 -2.89 17.31 4.04
CA VAL A 152 -1.73 18.14 4.39
C VAL A 152 -1.30 19.02 3.21
N PHE A 153 -1.32 18.49 1.98
CA PHE A 153 -0.97 19.24 0.78
C PHE A 153 -2.17 19.97 0.15
N GLY A 154 -3.34 19.96 0.79
CA GLY A 154 -4.55 20.64 0.32
C GLY A 154 -5.02 20.19 -1.07
N ARG A 155 -4.73 18.94 -1.48
CA ARG A 155 -5.10 18.43 -2.80
C ARG A 155 -6.49 17.81 -2.79
N PRO A 156 -7.28 18.03 -3.86
CA PRO A 156 -8.53 17.30 -4.03
C PRO A 156 -8.23 15.84 -4.37
N GLY A 157 -8.85 14.94 -3.63
CA GLY A 157 -8.71 13.51 -3.83
C GLY A 157 -9.72 12.75 -2.99
N LEU A 158 -9.74 11.43 -3.16
CA LEU A 158 -10.73 10.58 -2.49
C LEU A 158 -10.59 10.62 -0.98
N GLY A 159 -9.37 10.73 -0.46
CA GLY A 159 -9.15 10.81 0.96
C GLY A 159 -9.64 12.12 1.56
N LYS A 160 -9.43 13.24 0.87
CA LYS A 160 -10.03 14.52 1.28
C LYS A 160 -11.56 14.45 1.32
N VAL A 161 -12.19 13.86 0.30
CA VAL A 161 -13.64 13.64 0.27
C VAL A 161 -14.10 12.77 1.45
N THR A 162 -13.34 11.72 1.80
CA THR A 162 -13.64 10.90 2.98
C THR A 162 -13.59 11.72 4.26
N VAL A 163 -12.55 12.55 4.44
CA VAL A 163 -12.40 13.39 5.63
C VAL A 163 -13.55 14.39 5.72
N ASP A 164 -13.88 15.06 4.62
CA ASP A 164 -14.99 16.02 4.56
C ASP A 164 -16.34 15.34 4.87
N ALA A 165 -16.58 14.14 4.34
CA ALA A 165 -17.80 13.36 4.62
C ALA A 165 -17.89 12.88 6.08
N VAL A 166 -16.77 12.48 6.69
CA VAL A 166 -16.72 12.09 8.11
C VAL A 166 -17.01 13.30 9.00
N LEU A 167 -16.43 14.46 8.68
CA LEU A 167 -16.67 15.70 9.43
C LEU A 167 -18.09 16.23 9.24
N GLY A 168 -18.65 16.09 8.03
CA GLY A 168 -20.05 16.39 7.69
C GLY A 168 -21.06 15.38 8.24
N LYS A 169 -20.60 14.26 8.81
CA LYS A 169 -21.42 13.12 9.26
C LYS A 169 -22.26 12.48 8.15
N ASP A 170 -21.81 12.57 6.90
CA ASP A 170 -22.47 11.98 5.73
C ASP A 170 -22.11 10.50 5.59
N LEU A 171 -22.69 9.65 6.44
CA LEU A 171 -22.48 8.20 6.47
C LEU A 171 -22.62 7.52 5.09
N PRO A 172 -23.62 7.85 4.24
CA PRO A 172 -23.73 7.25 2.91
C PRO A 172 -22.50 7.52 2.03
N VAL A 173 -21.94 8.73 2.09
CA VAL A 173 -20.76 9.11 1.31
C VAL A 173 -19.52 8.39 1.82
N VAL A 174 -19.37 8.29 3.15
CA VAL A 174 -18.27 7.53 3.77
C VAL A 174 -18.30 6.07 3.34
N LEU A 175 -19.48 5.43 3.35
CA LEU A 175 -19.66 4.05 2.90
C LEU A 175 -19.34 3.90 1.40
N ALA A 176 -19.84 4.81 0.57
CA ALA A 176 -19.57 4.79 -0.88
C ALA A 176 -18.07 4.88 -1.18
N VAL A 177 -17.35 5.80 -0.51
CA VAL A 177 -15.90 5.95 -0.70
C VAL A 177 -15.13 4.76 -0.15
N ALA A 178 -15.57 4.17 0.97
CA ALA A 178 -14.95 2.97 1.54
C ALA A 178 -15.08 1.76 0.60
N ILE A 179 -16.28 1.50 0.08
CA ILE A 179 -16.55 0.42 -0.89
C ILE A 179 -15.73 0.63 -2.16
N PHE A 180 -15.72 1.85 -2.69
CA PHE A 180 -14.96 2.18 -3.89
C PHE A 180 -13.44 1.99 -3.68
N SER A 181 -12.91 2.46 -2.55
CA SER A 181 -11.49 2.31 -2.21
C SER A 181 -11.07 0.85 -2.09
N ALA A 182 -11.94 0.02 -1.51
CA ALA A 182 -11.66 -1.39 -1.36
C ALA A 182 -11.79 -2.17 -2.69
N LEU A 183 -12.73 -1.82 -3.56
CA LEU A 183 -12.76 -2.33 -4.94
C LEU A 183 -11.45 -2.04 -5.66
N VAL A 184 -10.96 -0.79 -5.57
CA VAL A 184 -9.68 -0.40 -6.18
C VAL A 184 -8.51 -1.16 -5.56
N TYR A 185 -8.50 -1.35 -4.24
CA TYR A 185 -7.47 -2.14 -3.56
C TYR A 185 -7.43 -3.58 -4.08
N VAL A 186 -8.59 -4.24 -4.20
CA VAL A 186 -8.70 -5.61 -4.72
C VAL A 186 -8.22 -5.69 -6.16
N VAL A 187 -8.64 -4.76 -7.03
CA VAL A 187 -8.19 -4.70 -8.42
C VAL A 187 -6.67 -4.54 -8.48
N MET A 188 -6.09 -3.59 -7.74
CA MET A 188 -4.64 -3.35 -7.73
C MET A 188 -3.86 -4.55 -7.17
N SER A 189 -4.33 -5.18 -6.09
CA SER A 189 -3.71 -6.37 -5.54
C SER A 189 -3.75 -7.54 -6.54
N THR A 190 -4.88 -7.71 -7.24
CA THR A 190 -5.01 -8.75 -8.26
C THR A 190 -4.08 -8.50 -9.44
N LEU A 191 -3.91 -7.25 -9.89
CA LEU A 191 -2.93 -6.90 -10.93
C LEU A 191 -1.50 -7.27 -10.49
N VAL A 192 -1.14 -7.02 -9.22
CA VAL A 192 0.16 -7.39 -8.67
C VAL A 192 0.35 -8.92 -8.65
N ASP A 193 -0.66 -9.66 -8.23
CA ASP A 193 -0.60 -11.13 -8.19
C ASP A 193 -0.45 -11.73 -9.60
N ILE A 194 -1.11 -11.13 -10.60
CA ILE A 194 -0.94 -11.50 -12.01
C ILE A 194 0.48 -11.17 -12.49
N LEU A 195 1.00 -9.99 -12.14
CA LEU A 195 2.36 -9.60 -12.48
C LEU A 195 3.40 -10.55 -11.87
N TYR A 196 3.16 -11.02 -10.64
CA TYR A 196 3.99 -12.03 -9.99
C TYR A 196 4.08 -13.34 -10.79
N LEU A 197 2.94 -13.84 -11.28
CA LEU A 197 2.90 -15.05 -12.12
C LEU A 197 3.66 -14.88 -13.43
N LEU A 198 3.70 -13.66 -13.98
CA LEU A 198 4.44 -13.34 -15.20
C LEU A 198 5.96 -13.27 -14.95
N ILE A 199 6.37 -12.76 -13.78
CA ILE A 199 7.77 -12.64 -13.38
C ILE A 199 8.37 -14.01 -13.04
N ASP A 200 7.60 -14.90 -12.41
CA ASP A 200 8.05 -16.27 -12.09
C ASP A 200 7.12 -17.38 -12.59
N PRO A 201 7.33 -17.86 -13.85
CA PRO A 201 6.57 -18.98 -14.39
C PRO A 201 6.90 -20.33 -13.73
N ARG A 202 7.94 -20.44 -12.87
CA ARG A 202 8.30 -21.73 -12.24
C ARG A 202 7.21 -22.26 -11.30
N LEU A 203 6.32 -21.41 -10.79
CA LEU A 203 5.17 -21.86 -10.01
C LEU A 203 4.11 -22.58 -10.86
N ARG A 204 4.17 -22.46 -12.19
CA ARG A 204 3.20 -23.05 -13.13
C ARG A 204 3.46 -24.54 -13.42
N ASP A 205 4.70 -25.01 -13.27
CA ASP A 205 5.11 -26.34 -13.77
C ASP A 205 5.04 -27.47 -12.72
N GLN A 206 4.82 -27.16 -11.44
CA GLN A 206 4.74 -28.19 -10.38
C GLN A 206 3.44 -29.01 -10.41
N THR A 207 2.42 -28.58 -11.18
CA THR A 207 1.14 -29.30 -11.29
C THR A 207 1.16 -30.45 -12.29
N LEU A 208 2.19 -30.59 -13.14
CA LEU A 208 2.19 -31.57 -14.23
C LEU A 208 3.06 -32.82 -14.02
N PHE A 209 3.82 -32.91 -12.92
CA PHE A 209 4.73 -34.05 -12.65
C PHE A 209 4.27 -35.04 -11.56
N THR A 210 3.05 -34.91 -11.02
CA THR A 210 2.44 -35.95 -10.18
C THR A 210 1.87 -37.07 -11.05
N GLY A 211 2.75 -37.89 -11.62
CA GLY A 211 2.33 -38.93 -12.55
C GLY A 211 3.33 -40.03 -12.89
N ARG A 212 4.42 -40.25 -12.13
CA ARG A 212 5.14 -41.54 -12.12
C ARG A 212 6.23 -41.60 -11.04
N ARG A 213 6.03 -42.51 -10.07
CA ARG A 213 7.04 -43.25 -9.29
C ARG A 213 8.23 -42.46 -8.72
N SER A 214 8.24 -42.25 -7.41
CA SER A 214 8.96 -43.15 -6.51
C SER A 214 8.61 -42.85 -5.06
N MET A 215 8.45 -43.93 -4.32
CA MET A 215 8.14 -43.99 -2.91
C MET A 215 9.45 -43.76 -2.15
N SER A 216 9.64 -42.59 -1.55
CA SER A 216 10.57 -42.43 -0.43
C SER A 216 9.98 -41.48 0.60
N LEU A 217 9.70 -42.06 1.76
CA LEU A 217 9.28 -41.40 2.97
C LEU A 217 10.34 -40.38 3.39
N SER A 218 10.02 -39.10 3.28
CA SER A 218 10.54 -38.09 4.18
C SER A 218 9.41 -37.15 4.58
N LEU A 219 9.01 -37.29 5.83
CA LEU A 219 8.18 -36.34 6.56
C LEU A 219 8.96 -35.02 6.66
N SER A 220 8.84 -34.18 5.65
CA SER A 220 8.91 -32.74 5.87
C SER A 220 7.49 -32.23 5.67
N LEU A 221 6.97 -31.56 6.69
CA LEU A 221 5.78 -30.74 6.61
C LEU A 221 6.06 -29.60 5.62
N GLN A 222 6.06 -29.94 4.34
CA GLN A 222 6.18 -28.99 3.25
C GLN A 222 4.83 -28.32 3.17
N ARG A 223 4.70 -27.27 4.00
CA ARG A 223 3.61 -26.32 4.07
C ARG A 223 3.23 -25.96 2.64
N ARG A 224 2.23 -26.66 2.11
CA ARG A 224 1.61 -26.44 0.80
C ARG A 224 0.99 -25.05 0.83
N ARG A 225 1.82 -24.04 0.61
CA ARG A 225 1.39 -22.67 0.33
C ARG A 225 1.17 -22.59 -1.17
N SER A 226 0.24 -23.42 -1.64
CA SER A 226 -0.17 -23.41 -3.03
C SER A 226 -1.36 -22.47 -3.20
N TRP A 227 -1.07 -21.35 -3.85
CA TRP A 227 -1.85 -20.80 -4.97
C TRP A 227 -2.70 -19.54 -4.76
N PRO A 228 -2.79 -18.68 -5.81
CA PRO A 228 -3.33 -17.30 -5.82
C PRO A 228 -4.86 -17.19 -5.66
N SER A 229 -5.53 -18.27 -5.23
CA SER A 229 -6.95 -18.28 -4.91
C SER A 229 -7.30 -17.39 -3.70
N THR A 230 -6.32 -16.99 -2.89
CA THR A 230 -6.55 -16.05 -1.78
C THR A 230 -7.00 -14.68 -2.28
N GLY A 231 -6.41 -14.14 -3.36
CA GLY A 231 -6.83 -12.86 -3.93
C GLY A 231 -8.26 -12.88 -4.45
N LEU A 232 -8.63 -13.89 -5.24
CA LEU A 232 -9.99 -14.05 -5.77
C LEU A 232 -11.02 -14.43 -4.70
N ALA A 233 -10.65 -15.27 -3.72
CA ALA A 233 -11.53 -15.62 -2.61
C ALA A 233 -11.75 -14.43 -1.67
N VAL A 234 -10.71 -13.63 -1.39
CA VAL A 234 -10.83 -12.38 -0.64
C VAL A 234 -11.64 -11.36 -1.44
N ALA A 235 -11.42 -11.24 -2.75
CA ALA A 235 -12.22 -10.41 -3.64
C ALA A 235 -13.71 -10.81 -3.59
N ALA A 236 -14.01 -12.10 -3.67
CA ALA A 236 -15.37 -12.63 -3.62
C ALA A 236 -16.01 -12.45 -2.24
N LEU A 237 -15.30 -12.76 -1.15
CA LEU A 237 -15.76 -12.50 0.23
C LEU A 237 -16.02 -11.01 0.46
N PHE A 238 -15.15 -10.15 -0.07
CA PHE A 238 -15.30 -8.71 -0.01
C PHE A 238 -16.49 -8.22 -0.83
N LEU A 239 -16.68 -8.74 -2.04
CA LEU A 239 -17.85 -8.43 -2.89
C LEU A 239 -19.15 -8.87 -2.23
N ILE A 240 -19.14 -10.04 -1.55
CA ILE A 240 -20.26 -10.53 -0.75
C ILE A 240 -20.52 -9.60 0.45
N PHE A 241 -19.49 -9.18 1.17
CA PHE A 241 -19.62 -8.23 2.28
C PHE A 241 -20.16 -6.87 1.81
N VAL A 242 -19.68 -6.35 0.68
CA VAL A 242 -20.16 -5.11 0.07
C VAL A 242 -21.60 -5.25 -0.39
N LEU A 243 -21.95 -6.36 -1.06
CA LEU A 243 -23.31 -6.65 -1.50
C LEU A 243 -24.25 -6.71 -0.28
N LEU A 244 -23.83 -7.36 0.81
CA LEU A 244 -24.56 -7.41 2.07
C LEU A 244 -24.74 -6.01 2.67
N ALA A 245 -23.68 -5.17 2.67
CA ALA A 245 -23.72 -3.82 3.21
C ALA A 245 -24.62 -2.86 2.41
N VAL A 246 -24.70 -3.05 1.09
CA VAL A 246 -25.54 -2.23 0.18
C VAL A 246 -27.00 -2.70 0.20
N LEU A 247 -27.26 -4.01 0.22
CA LEU A 247 -28.63 -4.54 0.26
C LEU A 247 -29.27 -4.45 1.64
N PHE A 248 -28.47 -4.48 2.71
CA PHE A 248 -28.94 -4.45 4.09
C PHE A 248 -28.23 -3.37 4.91
N PRO A 249 -28.34 -2.08 4.55
CA PRO A 249 -27.75 -1.00 5.34
C PRO A 249 -28.28 -0.96 6.78
N SER A 250 -29.51 -1.45 7.00
CA SER A 250 -30.15 -1.60 8.31
C SER A 250 -29.50 -2.63 9.25
N LEU A 251 -28.68 -3.55 8.74
CA LEU A 251 -27.89 -4.48 9.58
C LEU A 251 -26.63 -3.82 10.15
N ILE A 252 -26.12 -2.78 9.50
CA ILE A 252 -24.83 -2.14 9.82
C ILE A 252 -25.04 -0.78 10.47
N SER A 253 -26.09 -0.06 10.08
CA SER A 253 -26.43 1.24 10.62
C SER A 253 -27.85 1.21 11.17
N GLN A 254 -27.97 1.33 12.49
CA GLN A 254 -29.23 1.60 13.19
C GLN A 254 -29.54 3.10 13.14
N TYR A 255 -29.36 3.73 11.98
CA TYR A 255 -29.62 5.14 11.77
C TYR A 255 -30.53 5.27 10.55
N ASP A 256 -31.78 5.64 10.81
CA ASP A 256 -32.75 5.99 9.79
C ASP A 256 -32.76 7.52 9.67
N PRO A 257 -32.15 8.10 8.60
CA PRO A 257 -32.03 9.54 8.44
C PRO A 257 -33.37 10.27 8.32
N LEU A 258 -34.47 9.54 8.06
CA LEU A 258 -35.83 10.11 7.96
C LEU A 258 -36.56 10.14 9.31
N SER A 259 -36.04 9.44 10.32
CA SER A 259 -36.58 9.41 11.69
C SER A 259 -35.95 10.44 12.64
N ALA A 260 -34.88 11.11 12.19
CA ALA A 260 -34.17 12.10 12.98
C ALA A 260 -34.90 13.45 12.91
N ASP A 261 -35.66 13.79 13.94
CA ASP A 261 -36.27 15.11 14.05
C ASP A 261 -35.21 16.16 14.42
N PRO A 262 -34.91 17.14 13.53
CA PRO A 262 -33.83 18.11 13.75
C PRO A 262 -34.11 19.03 14.95
N ILE A 263 -35.37 19.19 15.33
CA ILE A 263 -35.80 19.97 16.50
C ILE A 263 -35.41 19.26 17.80
N ASN A 264 -35.58 17.93 17.85
CA ASN A 264 -35.31 17.17 19.07
C ASN A 264 -33.81 16.98 19.31
N ALA A 265 -32.99 16.90 18.26
CA ALA A 265 -31.54 16.75 18.35
C ALA A 265 -30.80 17.95 18.98
N GLN A 266 -31.46 19.10 19.14
CA GLN A 266 -30.87 20.34 19.68
C GLN A 266 -31.41 20.74 21.06
N LEU A 267 -32.26 19.92 21.68
CA LEU A 267 -32.83 20.23 22.99
C LEU A 267 -31.74 20.19 24.08
N PRO A 268 -31.69 21.19 24.98
CA PRO A 268 -30.79 21.16 26.12
C PRO A 268 -31.17 20.03 27.09
N PRO A 269 -30.22 19.54 27.90
CA PRO A 269 -30.48 18.48 28.86
C PRO A 269 -31.65 18.86 29.79
N SER A 270 -32.63 17.97 29.89
CA SER A 270 -33.87 18.18 30.64
C SER A 270 -34.07 17.04 31.64
N ALA A 271 -35.04 17.17 32.55
CA ALA A 271 -35.35 16.13 33.53
C ALA A 271 -35.73 14.78 32.89
N ALA A 272 -36.24 14.79 31.66
CA ALA A 272 -36.53 13.57 30.88
C ALA A 272 -35.28 12.99 30.18
N HIS A 273 -34.32 13.84 29.83
CA HIS A 273 -33.07 13.46 29.13
C HIS A 273 -31.88 14.20 29.72
N TRP A 274 -31.35 13.65 30.81
CA TRP A 274 -30.32 14.28 31.65
C TRP A 274 -28.99 14.55 30.91
N LEU A 275 -28.71 13.78 29.85
CA LEU A 275 -27.51 13.89 29.01
C LEU A 275 -27.83 14.39 27.59
N GLY A 276 -29.05 14.88 27.35
CA GLY A 276 -29.56 15.15 26.00
C GLY A 276 -30.18 13.90 25.34
N PRO A 277 -30.85 14.05 24.19
CA PRO A 277 -31.53 12.96 23.51
C PRO A 277 -30.54 11.90 23.02
N THR A 278 -30.71 10.66 23.46
CA THR A 278 -29.75 9.55 23.23
C THR A 278 -29.88 8.89 21.86
N ASN A 279 -30.82 9.33 21.02
CA ASN A 279 -31.18 8.70 19.74
C ASN A 279 -31.33 9.70 18.59
N TRP A 280 -30.58 10.82 18.63
CA TRP A 280 -30.58 11.80 17.54
C TRP A 280 -31.96 12.37 17.19
N GLY A 281 -32.90 12.36 18.14
CA GLY A 281 -34.24 12.94 17.97
C GLY A 281 -35.35 11.97 17.57
N ALA A 282 -35.08 10.67 17.46
CA ALA A 282 -36.14 9.69 17.23
C ALA A 282 -37.05 9.56 18.48
N THR A 283 -38.36 9.44 18.33
CA THR A 283 -39.23 8.97 19.42
C THR A 283 -39.24 7.44 19.41
N CYS A 284 -39.11 6.80 20.57
CA CYS A 284 -39.30 5.36 20.71
C CYS A 284 -40.70 4.92 20.25
#